data_AF-A0A090RV44-F1
#
_entry.id   AF-A0A090RV44-F1
#
_cell.length_a   1.000
_cell.length_b   1.000
_cell.length_c   1.000
_cell.angle_alpha   90.00
_cell.angle_beta   90.00
_cell.angle_gamma   90.00
#
_symmetry.space_group_name_H-M   'P 1'
#
loop_
_entity.id
_entity.type
_entity.pdbx_description
1 polymer ?
#
loop_
_entity_poly.entity_id
_entity_poly.type
_entity_poly.pdbx_seq_one_letter_code
_entity_poly.pdbx_strand_id
1 'polypeptide(L)'
;MVQKLSNAGLNAQGEYRVENTGQEPLAVESVVMVRNVKQGTDEELSPAERDFIVMPPQATIEPGAFQLFRVRYLGSEPLSETTSYRIIFKQLPLKHETESSGVDLLFNFSTLVFVSPDGAVGRVETRIENERIVMKNLGNGLVDFNSSTVLIRTASSTKSLPWNEFGVNSPANFLVPGQEITIPIDLAGLLVK
;
A
#
# COMPACT_ATOMS: atom_id res chain seq x y z
N MET A 1 -1.11 7.04 -0.16
CA MET A 1 0.32 7.23 -0.51
C MET A 1 1.02 5.88 -0.52
N VAL A 2 1.91 5.64 -1.49
CA VAL A 2 2.68 4.40 -1.65
C VAL A 2 4.16 4.75 -1.81
N GLN A 3 5.05 4.00 -1.15
CA GLN A 3 6.48 4.05 -1.40
C GLN A 3 7.00 2.69 -1.87
N LYS A 4 7.97 2.71 -2.79
CA LYS A 4 8.70 1.52 -3.23
C LYS A 4 10.17 1.76 -2.91
N LEU A 5 10.72 0.92 -2.05
CA LEU A 5 12.08 1.01 -1.54
C LEU A 5 12.89 -0.22 -1.98
N SER A 6 14.19 -0.04 -2.12
CA SER A 6 15.14 -1.17 -2.18
C SER A 6 15.41 -1.70 -0.77
N ASN A 7 15.86 -2.95 -0.67
CA ASN A 7 16.30 -3.54 0.60
C ASN A 7 17.65 -2.98 1.10
N ALA A 8 18.41 -2.26 0.26
CA ALA A 8 19.69 -1.67 0.62
C ALA A 8 19.99 -0.39 -0.19
N GLY A 9 21.08 0.30 0.19
CA GLY A 9 21.61 1.45 -0.54
C GLY A 9 20.78 2.73 -0.39
N LEU A 10 20.95 3.65 -1.34
CA LEU A 10 20.30 4.97 -1.32
C LEU A 10 18.79 4.92 -1.53
N ASN A 11 18.28 3.84 -2.13
CA ASN A 11 16.85 3.65 -2.40
C ASN A 11 16.11 2.93 -1.26
N ALA A 12 16.81 2.62 -0.16
CA ALA A 12 16.22 2.04 1.04
C ALA A 12 15.62 3.11 1.99
N GLN A 13 15.41 4.34 1.51
CA GLN A 13 14.92 5.45 2.32
C GLN A 13 13.86 6.26 1.58
N GLY A 14 13.06 6.99 2.34
CA GLY A 14 12.04 7.89 1.82
C GLY A 14 11.57 8.90 2.85
N GLU A 15 10.60 9.72 2.48
CA GLU A 15 10.11 10.80 3.34
C GLU A 15 8.58 10.91 3.29
N TYR A 16 7.99 11.27 4.42
CA TYR A 16 6.57 11.58 4.57
C TYR A 16 6.42 13.00 5.09
N ARG A 17 5.57 13.80 4.43
CA ARG A 17 5.14 15.10 4.94
C ARG A 17 3.76 14.94 5.57
N VAL A 18 3.67 15.10 6.89
CA VAL A 18 2.40 15.11 7.63
C VAL A 18 2.07 16.55 7.94
N GLU A 19 0.91 17.01 7.48
CA GLU A 19 0.44 18.39 7.63
C GLU A 19 -0.74 18.44 8.59
N ASN A 20 -0.70 19.38 9.52
CA ASN A 20 -1.82 19.64 10.42
C ASN A 20 -2.74 20.68 9.80
N THR A 21 -3.84 20.22 9.20
CA THR A 21 -4.90 21.08 8.66
C THR A 21 -5.97 21.46 9.69
N GLY A 22 -5.79 21.03 10.95
CA GLY A 22 -6.67 21.35 12.07
C GLY A 22 -6.37 22.70 12.70
N GLN A 23 -7.11 23.00 13.77
CA GLN A 23 -6.96 24.25 14.55
C GLN A 23 -6.23 24.02 15.89
N GLU A 24 -5.98 22.77 16.27
CA GLU A 24 -5.29 22.37 17.50
C GLU A 24 -3.97 21.67 17.18
N PRO A 25 -2.96 21.70 18.09
CA PRO A 25 -1.72 20.96 17.90
C PRO A 25 -1.96 19.46 17.70
N LEU A 26 -1.27 18.88 16.71
CA LEU A 26 -1.41 17.47 16.34
C LEU A 26 -0.17 16.69 16.83
N ALA A 27 -0.34 15.93 17.92
CA ALA A 27 0.69 14.98 18.38
C ALA A 27 0.57 13.66 17.61
N VAL A 28 1.66 13.23 16.97
CA VAL A 28 1.71 12.05 16.11
C VAL A 28 2.84 11.11 16.52
N GLU A 29 2.56 9.82 16.52
CA GLU A 29 3.54 8.74 16.62
C GLU A 29 3.57 7.92 15.33
N SER A 30 4.77 7.56 14.88
CA SER A 30 4.96 6.63 13.77
C SER A 30 5.03 5.19 14.25
N VAL A 31 4.28 4.30 13.59
CA VAL A 31 4.23 2.86 13.87
C VAL A 31 4.44 2.10 12.56
N VAL A 32 5.25 1.05 12.62
CA VAL A 32 5.57 0.22 11.45
C VAL A 32 5.00 -1.17 11.64
N MET A 33 4.23 -1.61 10.66
CA MET A 33 3.65 -2.96 10.62
C MET A 33 4.10 -3.67 9.35
N VAL A 34 4.48 -4.93 9.43
CA VAL A 34 4.54 -5.79 8.24
C VAL A 34 3.12 -6.17 7.85
N ARG A 35 2.86 -6.20 6.54
CA ARG A 35 1.55 -6.45 5.94
C ARG A 35 1.60 -7.72 5.13
N ASN A 36 0.94 -8.76 5.62
CA ASN A 36 0.74 -10.00 4.90
C ASN A 36 -0.62 -9.99 4.21
N VAL A 37 -0.62 -10.27 2.91
CA VAL A 37 -1.84 -10.48 2.11
C VAL A 37 -1.58 -11.65 1.16
N LYS A 38 -2.50 -12.61 1.11
CA LYS A 38 -2.37 -13.78 0.23
C LYS A 38 -3.55 -13.93 -0.72
N GLN A 39 -4.77 -13.74 -0.22
CA GLN A 39 -5.99 -13.84 -1.01
C GLN A 39 -6.77 -12.54 -0.91
N GLY A 40 -7.19 -12.01 -2.06
CA GLY A 40 -7.93 -10.76 -2.14
C GLY A 40 -7.12 -9.58 -1.60
N THR A 41 -7.74 -8.83 -0.68
CA THR A 41 -7.20 -7.60 -0.10
C THR A 41 -7.12 -7.63 1.42
N ASP A 42 -7.49 -8.74 2.05
CA ASP A 42 -7.51 -8.85 3.50
C ASP A 42 -6.08 -8.84 4.04
N GLU A 43 -5.84 -7.99 5.03
CA GLU A 43 -4.51 -7.71 5.56
C GLU A 43 -4.35 -8.29 6.96
N GLU A 44 -3.29 -9.07 7.13
CA GLU A 44 -2.78 -9.42 8.45
C GLU A 44 -1.58 -8.51 8.76
N LEU A 45 -1.72 -7.72 9.83
CA LEU A 45 -0.70 -6.77 10.27
C LEU A 45 -0.01 -7.28 11.53
N SER A 46 1.32 -7.23 11.56
CA SER A 46 2.11 -7.50 12.77
C SER A 46 3.21 -6.45 12.96
N PRO A 47 3.61 -6.13 14.21
CA PRO A 47 4.63 -5.12 14.48
C PRO A 47 5.95 -5.42 13.78
N ALA A 48 6.57 -4.39 13.20
CA ALA A 48 7.83 -4.50 12.46
C ALA A 48 8.75 -3.29 12.71
N GLU A 49 8.79 -2.76 13.94
CA GLU A 49 9.59 -1.56 14.24
C GLU A 49 11.10 -1.77 14.08
N ARG A 50 11.57 -3.03 14.06
CA ARG A 50 12.99 -3.35 13.85
C ARG A 50 13.43 -3.25 12.40
N ASP A 51 12.48 -3.32 11.47
CA ASP A 51 12.77 -3.31 10.03
C ASP A 51 13.01 -1.90 9.51
N PHE A 52 12.61 -0.88 10.27
CA PHE A 52 12.64 0.51 9.84
C PHE A 52 13.07 1.46 10.96
N ILE A 53 13.83 2.49 10.59
CA ILE A 53 13.97 3.71 11.39
C ILE A 53 13.03 4.76 10.79
N VAL A 54 12.17 5.34 11.64
CA VAL A 54 11.36 6.50 11.30
C VAL A 54 11.74 7.66 12.22
N MET A 55 12.16 8.78 11.63
CA MET A 55 12.68 9.94 12.36
C MET A 55 11.95 11.23 11.97
N PRO A 56 11.42 12.00 12.95
CA PRO A 56 11.35 11.64 14.37
C PRO A 56 10.33 10.51 14.61
N PRO A 57 10.47 9.70 15.68
CA PRO A 57 9.48 8.65 15.97
C PRO A 57 8.13 9.25 16.44
N GLN A 58 8.17 10.42 17.07
CA GLN A 58 7.02 11.21 17.49
C GLN A 58 7.25 12.70 17.22
N ALA A 59 6.20 13.45 16.94
CA ALA A 59 6.27 14.90 16.78
C ALA A 59 4.93 15.58 17.14
N THR A 60 5.01 16.82 17.62
CA THR A 60 3.85 17.72 17.71
C THR A 60 3.90 18.69 16.54
N ILE A 61 2.81 18.79 15.80
CA ILE A 61 2.68 19.62 14.60
C ILE A 61 1.67 20.73 14.89
N GLU A 62 2.14 21.98 14.90
CA GLU A 62 1.28 23.15 15.14
C GLU A 62 0.23 23.33 14.03
N PRO A 63 -0.91 24.01 14.31
CA PRO A 63 -1.92 24.32 13.30
C PRO A 63 -1.34 25.00 12.06
N GLY A 64 -1.65 24.47 10.88
CA GLY A 64 -1.15 24.97 9.59
C GLY A 64 0.32 24.62 9.30
N ALA A 65 1.02 23.94 10.21
CA ALA A 65 2.39 23.49 10.02
C ALA A 65 2.45 22.05 9.48
N PHE A 66 3.67 21.60 9.16
CA PHE A 66 3.94 20.22 8.78
C PHE A 66 5.21 19.69 9.43
N GLN A 67 5.27 18.37 9.59
CA GLN A 67 6.47 17.65 9.99
C GLN A 67 6.91 16.71 8.86
N LEU A 68 8.22 16.68 8.62
CA LEU A 68 8.85 15.72 7.74
C LEU A 68 9.33 14.52 8.56
N PHE A 69 8.88 13.32 8.19
CA PHE A 69 9.30 12.05 8.76
C PHE A 69 10.16 11.30 7.74
N ARG A 70 11.42 11.06 8.09
CA ARG A 70 12.35 10.29 7.27
C ARG A 70 12.23 8.83 7.65
N VAL A 71 12.01 7.97 6.65
CA VAL A 71 11.97 6.53 6.81
C VAL A 71 13.22 5.93 6.18
N ARG A 72 13.81 4.94 6.85
CA ARG A 72 14.86 4.09 6.28
C ARG A 72 14.60 2.63 6.63
N TYR A 73 14.57 1.77 5.63
CA TYR A 73 14.59 0.33 5.82
C TYR A 73 15.98 -0.10 6.31
N LEU A 74 16.01 -0.87 7.40
CA LEU A 74 17.21 -1.43 7.98
C LEU A 74 17.43 -2.88 7.59
N GLY A 75 16.36 -3.69 7.59
CA GLY A 75 16.33 -5.12 7.26
C GLY A 75 17.49 -5.94 7.85
N SER A 76 17.26 -6.69 8.92
CA SER A 76 18.31 -7.52 9.54
C SER A 76 18.71 -8.74 8.70
N GLU A 77 17.85 -9.17 7.77
CA GLU A 77 18.06 -10.37 6.95
C GLU A 77 17.90 -10.05 5.45
N PRO A 78 18.63 -10.77 4.57
CA PRO A 78 18.42 -10.65 3.13
C PRO A 78 16.99 -11.03 2.74
N LEU A 79 16.28 -10.12 2.07
CA LEU A 79 14.97 -10.41 1.48
C LEU A 79 15.12 -11.29 0.25
N SER A 80 14.34 -12.38 0.16
CA SER A 80 14.23 -13.22 -1.03
C SER A 80 13.16 -12.74 -2.02
N GLU A 81 12.19 -11.98 -1.52
CA GLU A 81 11.06 -11.45 -2.29
C GLU A 81 10.57 -10.11 -1.73
N THR A 82 9.77 -9.38 -2.50
CA THR A 82 9.18 -8.11 -2.05
C THR A 82 8.32 -8.32 -0.80
N THR A 83 8.63 -7.59 0.26
CA THR A 83 7.80 -7.54 1.47
C THR A 83 6.98 -6.25 1.51
N SER A 84 5.76 -6.33 2.03
CA SER A 84 4.85 -5.20 2.16
C SER A 84 4.72 -4.76 3.61
N TYR A 85 4.64 -3.45 3.82
CA TYR A 85 4.57 -2.82 5.13
C TYR A 85 3.52 -1.70 5.14
N ARG A 86 3.06 -1.37 6.34
CA ARG A 86 2.33 -0.14 6.65
C ARG A 86 3.18 0.75 7.52
N ILE A 87 3.34 2.01 7.12
CA ILE A 87 3.82 3.07 8.01
C ILE A 87 2.62 3.90 8.38
N ILE A 88 2.30 3.88 9.68
CA ILE A 88 1.08 4.44 10.25
C ILE A 88 1.49 5.63 11.13
N PHE A 89 0.94 6.80 10.81
CA PHE A 89 1.04 7.99 11.66
C PHE A 89 -0.21 8.06 12.52
N LYS A 90 -0.08 7.71 13.80
CA LYS A 90 -1.18 7.68 14.77
C LYS A 90 -1.25 8.98 15.53
N GLN A 91 -2.43 9.58 15.60
CA GLN A 91 -2.66 10.70 16.51
C GLN A 91 -2.64 10.19 17.96
N LEU A 92 -1.84 10.84 18.80
CA LEU A 92 -1.85 10.62 20.24
C LEU A 92 -2.99 11.44 20.88
N PRO A 93 -3.78 10.86 21.80
CA PRO A 93 -4.79 11.61 22.52
C PRO A 93 -4.12 12.68 23.39
N LEU A 94 -4.45 13.94 23.15
CA LEU A 94 -4.11 15.02 24.07
C LEU A 94 -5.16 15.04 25.18
N LYS A 95 -4.74 15.18 26.44
CA LYS A 95 -5.69 15.30 27.54
C LYS A 95 -6.45 16.62 27.39
N HIS A 96 -7.75 16.52 27.15
CA HIS A 96 -8.65 17.66 27.24
C HIS A 96 -9.29 17.66 28.64
N GLU A 97 -9.19 18.78 29.36
CA GLU A 97 -9.97 18.99 30.58
C GLU A 97 -11.41 19.35 30.18
N THR A 98 -12.24 18.35 29.92
CA THR A 98 -13.68 18.58 29.75
C THR A 98 -14.50 17.50 30.42
N GLU A 99 -15.29 17.92 31.42
CA GLU A 99 -16.20 17.08 32.22
C GLU A 99 -17.52 16.71 31.49
N SER A 100 -17.56 16.75 30.16
CA SER A 100 -18.78 16.44 29.40
C SER A 100 -18.67 15.12 28.63
N SER A 101 -19.80 14.40 28.54
CA SER A 101 -19.90 13.17 27.76
C SER A 101 -19.74 13.48 26.27
N GLY A 102 -18.62 13.10 25.67
CA GLY A 102 -18.30 13.26 24.25
C GLY A 102 -17.71 12.01 23.62
N VAL A 103 -17.68 11.95 22.29
CA VAL A 103 -16.99 10.91 21.50
C VAL A 103 -15.71 11.52 20.94
N ASP A 104 -14.55 10.96 21.32
CA ASP A 104 -13.25 11.36 20.77
C ASP A 104 -12.97 10.60 19.47
N LEU A 105 -12.70 11.35 18.39
CA LEU A 105 -12.29 10.79 17.11
C LEU A 105 -10.77 10.93 16.97
N LEU A 106 -10.06 9.81 16.87
CA LEU A 106 -8.61 9.78 16.62
C LEU A 106 -8.32 9.43 15.16
N PHE A 107 -7.46 10.22 14.53
CA PHE A 107 -7.05 9.99 13.14
C PHE A 107 -5.76 9.16 13.06
N ASN A 108 -5.78 8.15 12.18
CA ASN A 108 -4.61 7.35 11.84
C ASN A 108 -4.40 7.38 10.33
N PHE A 109 -3.22 7.83 9.88
CA PHE A 109 -2.86 7.83 8.47
C PHE A 109 -1.96 6.64 8.16
N SER A 110 -2.50 5.64 7.47
CA SER A 110 -1.76 4.44 7.07
C SER A 110 -1.30 4.54 5.62
N THR A 111 0.01 4.42 5.41
CA THR A 111 0.63 4.42 4.08
C THR A 111 1.13 3.02 3.72
N LEU A 112 1.28 2.74 2.43
CA LEU A 112 1.75 1.44 1.94
C LEU A 112 3.22 1.56 1.54
N VAL A 113 4.04 0.60 1.95
CA VAL A 113 5.46 0.52 1.57
C VAL A 113 5.74 -0.86 1.03
N PHE A 114 6.48 -0.93 -0.08
CA PHE A 114 7.01 -2.17 -0.62
C PHE A 114 8.53 -2.10 -0.58
N VAL A 115 9.16 -3.11 0.03
CA VAL A 115 10.61 -3.24 0.05
C VAL A 115 10.97 -4.44 -0.82
N SER A 116 11.74 -4.21 -1.88
CA SER A 116 12.12 -5.24 -2.84
C SER A 116 13.62 -5.52 -2.77
N PRO A 117 14.05 -6.79 -2.85
CA PRO A 117 15.44 -7.09 -3.10
C PRO A 117 15.84 -6.70 -4.53
N ASP A 118 17.13 -6.46 -4.73
CA ASP A 118 17.68 -6.16 -6.05
C ASP A 118 17.38 -7.31 -7.03
N GLY A 119 16.91 -6.95 -8.22
CA GLY A 119 16.56 -7.92 -9.27
C GLY A 119 15.24 -8.65 -9.05
N ALA A 120 14.43 -8.31 -8.04
CA ALA A 120 13.10 -8.88 -7.87
C ALA A 120 12.18 -8.52 -9.04
N VAL A 121 11.43 -9.50 -9.55
CA VAL A 121 10.53 -9.33 -10.71
C VAL A 121 9.13 -9.83 -10.36
N GLY A 122 8.13 -8.96 -10.54
CA GLY A 122 6.72 -9.35 -10.48
C GLY A 122 6.31 -10.11 -11.74
N ARG A 123 5.53 -11.18 -11.59
CA ARG A 123 5.04 -11.98 -12.72
C ARG A 123 3.59 -12.37 -12.47
N VAL A 124 2.69 -11.83 -13.28
CA VAL A 124 1.27 -12.12 -13.18
C VAL A 124 0.92 -13.31 -14.07
N GLU A 125 0.28 -14.31 -13.47
CA GLU A 125 -0.48 -15.31 -14.20
C GLU A 125 -1.97 -14.97 -14.11
N THR A 126 -2.68 -15.11 -15.23
CA THR A 126 -4.11 -14.86 -15.31
C THR A 126 -4.85 -16.11 -15.75
N ARG A 127 -6.02 -16.35 -15.16
CA ARG A 127 -6.96 -17.40 -15.56
C ARG A 127 -8.40 -16.90 -15.45
N ILE A 128 -9.30 -17.56 -16.17
CA ILE A 128 -10.74 -17.28 -16.08
C ILE A 128 -11.40 -18.45 -15.35
N GLU A 129 -12.09 -18.16 -14.25
CA GLU A 129 -12.82 -19.14 -13.44
C GLU A 129 -14.17 -18.55 -13.05
N ASN A 130 -15.26 -19.27 -13.34
CA ASN A 130 -16.64 -18.88 -12.96
C ASN A 130 -16.98 -17.41 -13.31
N GLU A 131 -16.68 -16.99 -14.55
CA GLU A 131 -16.89 -15.61 -15.03
C GLU A 131 -16.09 -14.54 -14.26
N ARG A 132 -14.94 -14.92 -13.70
CA ARG A 132 -14.03 -14.02 -13.00
C ARG A 132 -12.62 -14.16 -13.55
N ILE A 133 -11.90 -13.05 -13.62
CA ILE A 133 -10.47 -13.04 -13.93
C ILE A 133 -9.74 -13.20 -12.61
N VAL A 134 -9.03 -14.30 -12.45
CA VAL A 134 -8.12 -14.52 -11.33
C VAL A 134 -6.73 -14.09 -11.79
N MET A 135 -6.08 -13.24 -11.00
CA MET A 135 -4.71 -12.80 -11.23
C MET A 135 -3.85 -13.15 -10.02
N LYS A 136 -2.73 -13.82 -10.24
CA LYS A 136 -1.80 -14.20 -9.18
C LYS A 136 -0.39 -13.76 -9.50
N ASN A 137 0.31 -13.17 -8.53
CA ASN A 137 1.73 -12.89 -8.66
C ASN A 137 2.55 -14.14 -8.31
N LEU A 138 3.15 -14.76 -9.33
CA LEU A 138 4.07 -15.90 -9.22
C LEU A 138 5.55 -15.48 -9.28
N GLY A 139 5.84 -14.18 -9.28
CA GLY A 139 7.19 -13.64 -9.20
C GLY A 139 7.62 -13.42 -7.75
N ASN A 140 8.86 -13.01 -7.57
CA ASN A 140 9.41 -12.60 -6.26
C ASN A 140 9.42 -11.08 -6.08
N GLY A 141 8.98 -10.30 -7.08
CA GLY A 141 8.88 -8.85 -7.02
C GLY A 141 7.44 -8.35 -6.97
N LEU A 142 7.28 -7.06 -6.65
CA LEU A 142 6.01 -6.35 -6.76
C LEU A 142 5.51 -6.32 -8.20
N VAL A 143 4.22 -6.59 -8.40
CA VAL A 143 3.51 -6.19 -9.61
C VAL A 143 2.80 -4.86 -9.33
N ASP A 144 3.08 -3.84 -10.15
CA ASP A 144 2.36 -2.57 -10.15
C ASP A 144 1.55 -2.42 -11.44
N PHE A 145 0.24 -2.38 -11.29
CA PHE A 145 -0.66 -2.28 -12.42
C PHE A 145 -0.93 -0.84 -12.88
N ASN A 146 -0.60 0.20 -12.12
CA ASN A 146 -1.04 1.58 -12.40
C ASN A 146 -0.65 2.10 -13.78
N SER A 147 0.45 1.60 -14.35
CA SER A 147 0.92 1.95 -15.71
C SER A 147 0.83 0.79 -16.70
N SER A 148 0.11 -0.28 -16.33
CA SER A 148 -0.07 -1.46 -17.17
C SER A 148 -1.21 -1.30 -18.17
N THR A 149 -1.19 -2.13 -19.21
CA THR A 149 -2.27 -2.26 -20.19
C THR A 149 -2.76 -3.69 -20.20
N VAL A 150 -4.08 -3.86 -20.17
CA VAL A 150 -4.74 -5.16 -20.28
C VAL A 150 -5.10 -5.39 -21.74
N LEU A 151 -4.65 -6.52 -22.26
CA LEU A 151 -5.04 -7.01 -23.58
C LEU A 151 -6.14 -8.05 -23.42
N ILE A 152 -7.33 -7.73 -23.91
CA ILE A 152 -8.50 -8.59 -23.90
C ILE A 152 -8.65 -9.16 -25.30
N ARG A 153 -8.54 -10.48 -25.43
CA ARG A 153 -8.69 -11.18 -26.72
C ARG A 153 -9.96 -12.02 -26.69
N THR A 154 -10.82 -11.81 -27.67
CA THR A 154 -11.99 -12.64 -27.96
C THR A 154 -11.79 -13.37 -29.29
N ALA A 155 -12.73 -14.24 -29.68
CA ALA A 155 -12.68 -14.92 -30.97
C ALA A 155 -12.70 -13.96 -32.17
N SER A 156 -13.26 -12.75 -32.01
CA SER A 156 -13.48 -11.80 -33.10
C SER A 156 -12.74 -10.47 -32.95
N SER A 157 -12.16 -10.18 -31.78
CA SER A 157 -11.53 -8.88 -31.51
C SER A 157 -10.39 -8.95 -30.49
N THR A 158 -9.48 -7.98 -30.57
CA THR A 158 -8.52 -7.68 -29.51
C THR A 158 -8.77 -6.24 -29.06
N LYS A 159 -8.98 -6.04 -27.76
CA LYS A 159 -9.14 -4.74 -27.12
C LYS A 159 -7.95 -4.50 -26.18
N SER A 160 -7.40 -3.30 -26.24
CA SER A 160 -6.30 -2.86 -25.39
C SER A 160 -6.81 -1.76 -24.47
N LEU A 161 -6.71 -1.94 -23.17
CA LEU A 161 -7.23 -1.00 -22.18
C LEU A 161 -6.15 -0.67 -21.14
N PRO A 162 -5.89 0.62 -20.85
CA PRO A 162 -5.02 0.97 -19.74
C PRO A 162 -5.65 0.53 -18.41
N TRP A 163 -4.81 0.20 -17.42
CA TRP A 163 -5.30 -0.34 -16.15
C TRP A 163 -6.19 0.63 -15.38
N ASN A 164 -6.00 1.94 -15.49
CA ASN A 164 -6.89 2.92 -14.85
C ASN A 164 -8.34 2.83 -15.36
N GLU A 165 -8.57 2.36 -16.59
CA GLU A 165 -9.90 2.13 -17.15
C GLU A 165 -10.42 0.74 -16.80
N PHE A 166 -9.57 -0.29 -16.88
CA PHE A 166 -9.97 -1.68 -16.58
C PHE A 166 -10.10 -1.96 -15.07
N GLY A 167 -9.16 -1.44 -14.29
CA GLY A 167 -8.96 -1.70 -12.87
C GLY A 167 -9.98 -1.02 -11.95
N VAL A 168 -10.98 -0.31 -12.49
CA VAL A 168 -12.12 0.22 -11.71
C VAL A 168 -12.81 -0.89 -10.91
N ASN A 169 -12.84 -2.10 -11.47
CA ASN A 169 -13.41 -3.30 -10.81
C ASN A 169 -12.36 -4.14 -10.10
N SER A 170 -11.09 -3.74 -10.13
CA SER A 170 -10.01 -4.46 -9.45
C SER A 170 -10.00 -4.09 -7.96
N PRO A 171 -9.89 -5.08 -7.06
CA PRO A 171 -9.77 -4.80 -5.64
C PRO A 171 -8.38 -4.24 -5.28
N ALA A 172 -7.37 -4.37 -6.16
CA ALA A 172 -6.01 -3.90 -5.90
C ALA A 172 -5.30 -3.41 -7.17
N ASN A 173 -4.41 -2.44 -6.99
CA ASN A 173 -3.49 -1.95 -8.04
C ASN A 173 -2.06 -2.51 -7.90
N PHE A 174 -1.81 -3.26 -6.85
CA PHE A 174 -0.52 -3.88 -6.56
C PHE A 174 -0.74 -5.33 -6.16
N LEU A 175 0.13 -6.23 -6.63
CA LEU A 175 0.20 -7.61 -6.13
C LEU A 175 1.58 -7.90 -5.58
N VAL A 176 1.63 -8.26 -4.30
CA VAL A 176 2.85 -8.78 -3.67
C VAL A 176 3.07 -10.24 -4.09
N PRO A 177 4.30 -10.78 -3.95
CA PRO A 177 4.59 -12.19 -4.23
C PRO A 177 3.58 -13.13 -3.57
N GLY A 178 3.09 -14.09 -4.35
CA GLY A 178 2.10 -15.09 -3.90
C GLY A 178 0.66 -14.59 -3.77
N GLN A 179 0.40 -13.27 -3.82
CA GLN A 179 -0.95 -12.72 -3.71
C GLN A 179 -1.80 -13.06 -4.94
N GLU A 180 -3.04 -13.47 -4.69
CA GLU A 180 -4.08 -13.72 -5.69
C GLU A 180 -5.25 -12.75 -5.49
N ILE A 181 -5.71 -12.11 -6.58
CA ILE A 181 -6.93 -11.31 -6.60
C ILE A 181 -7.89 -11.87 -7.63
N THR A 182 -9.17 -11.54 -7.46
CA THR A 182 -10.21 -11.92 -8.40
C THR A 182 -11.03 -10.71 -8.80
N ILE A 183 -11.17 -10.50 -10.11
CA ILE A 183 -11.91 -9.40 -10.72
C ILE A 183 -13.17 -9.98 -11.39
N PRO A 184 -14.37 -9.49 -11.07
CA PRO A 184 -15.58 -9.93 -11.77
C PRO A 184 -15.54 -9.52 -13.24
N ILE A 185 -15.93 -10.42 -14.14
CA ILE A 185 -16.11 -10.08 -15.56
C ILE A 185 -17.54 -9.60 -15.74
N ASP A 186 -17.73 -8.35 -16.14
CA ASP A 186 -18.97 -7.93 -16.76
C ASP A 186 -18.88 -8.20 -18.27
N LEU A 187 -19.41 -9.34 -18.72
CA LEU A 187 -19.43 -9.72 -20.12
C LEU A 187 -20.27 -8.75 -20.97
N ALA A 188 -21.26 -8.07 -20.40
CA ALA A 188 -22.06 -7.07 -21.11
C ALA A 188 -21.25 -5.78 -21.36
N GLY A 189 -20.45 -5.35 -20.38
CA GLY A 189 -19.55 -4.20 -20.49
C GLY A 189 -18.31 -4.42 -21.37
N LEU A 190 -17.81 -5.67 -21.48
CA LEU A 190 -16.69 -6.00 -22.36
C LEU A 190 -17.05 -5.96 -23.86
N LEU A 191 -18.34 -6.13 -24.19
CA LEU A 191 -18.86 -6.21 -25.57
C LEU A 191 -19.53 -4.91 -26.06
N VAL A 192 -19.72 -3.90 -25.20
CA VAL A 192 -20.42 -2.65 -25.55
C VAL A 192 -19.47 -1.45 -25.51
N LYS A 193 -18.76 -1.25 -26.63
CA LYS A 193 -18.81 -0.09 -27.54
C LYS A 193 -17.76 -0.26 -28.63
#